data_AF-C3JD59-F1
#
_entry.id   AF-C3JD59-F1
#
_cell.length_a   1.000
_cell.length_b   1.000
_cell.length_c   1.000
_cell.angle_alpha   90.00
_cell.angle_beta   90.00
_cell.angle_gamma   90.00
#
_symmetry.space_group_name_H-M   'P 1'
#
loop_
_entity.id
_entity.type
_entity.pdbx_description
1 polymer ?
#
loop_
_entity_poly.entity_id
_entity_poly.type
_entity_poly.pdbx_seq_one_letter_code
_entity_poly.pdbx_strand_id
1 'polypeptide(L)'
;MNPTSPTHQHSGMRPTHQHTLRHTKFLFLLLFVVTIGGCSSGPHSDLIWDYRNENLEIALVDDKGQSLIDPTTDEGLALLDSISIDYDGKNYPLHDRISRGMRAMREGYRDFFLRQSSGRYILSFGEFQPNYKDLQVLYLNLPGEERRRISFIHTLKGNRFNSAVWIDDELEPQTKELNKVIIHPKNNGAAFRISKNAKAAPVTLYIHPRLPDSCLYRDNLTNDLSIPRKEYSFYKITFRGKTYPLIEGNKIEGLGLTTGNSRFLLPHQNYFKSPYLAFGPFRSEDDIHNAEIVVSYRGKEHTILLNCYLNGKNESVYEAWLGDENKKNIFYFRNGPLVEVDWR
;
A
#
# COMPACT_ATOMS: atom_id res chain seq x y z
N MET A 1 58.20 65.29 -37.31
CA MET A 1 58.73 64.33 -38.30
C MET A 1 58.19 62.94 -37.94
N ASN A 2 57.47 62.29 -38.85
CA ASN A 2 57.34 60.82 -38.86
C ASN A 2 58.71 60.24 -39.29
N PRO A 3 59.12 59.00 -38.90
CA PRO A 3 58.38 57.78 -39.28
C PRO A 3 58.51 56.49 -38.40
N THR A 4 57.67 55.50 -38.77
CA THR A 4 57.83 54.01 -38.79
C THR A 4 57.70 53.11 -37.52
N SER A 5 56.68 52.22 -37.57
CA SER A 5 56.43 50.94 -36.86
C SER A 5 57.36 49.79 -37.35
N PRO A 6 57.28 48.47 -36.95
CA PRO A 6 56.26 47.75 -36.13
C PRO A 6 56.70 46.56 -35.20
N THR A 7 55.68 45.97 -34.53
CA THR A 7 55.45 44.55 -34.11
C THR A 7 56.16 43.90 -32.91
N HIS A 8 55.37 43.49 -31.91
CA HIS A 8 54.99 42.07 -31.71
C HIS A 8 53.76 41.91 -30.78
N GLN A 9 52.78 41.12 -31.24
CA GLN A 9 51.63 40.64 -30.48
C GLN A 9 52.02 39.40 -29.66
N HIS A 10 51.44 39.22 -28.47
CA HIS A 10 50.96 37.91 -28.04
C HIS A 10 49.64 38.04 -27.28
N SER A 11 48.61 37.44 -27.88
CA SER A 11 47.22 37.39 -27.42
C SER A 11 47.04 36.35 -26.34
N GLY A 12 46.38 36.72 -25.24
CA GLY A 12 45.83 35.79 -24.26
C GLY A 12 44.52 35.19 -24.75
N MET A 13 44.42 33.86 -24.80
CA MET A 13 43.13 33.17 -25.00
C MET A 13 42.40 33.03 -23.68
N ARG A 14 41.24 33.70 -23.56
CA ARG A 14 40.16 33.30 -22.66
C ARG A 14 39.48 32.04 -23.26
N PRO A 15 39.12 31.03 -22.45
CA PRO A 15 38.34 29.90 -22.94
C PRO A 15 36.96 30.39 -23.38
N THR A 16 36.63 30.19 -24.64
CA THR A 16 35.34 30.54 -25.23
C THR A 16 34.26 29.58 -24.78
N HIS A 17 33.07 30.13 -24.57
CA HIS A 17 31.78 29.53 -24.19
C HIS A 17 31.32 28.31 -25.03
N GLN A 18 32.11 27.87 -26.01
CA GLN A 18 31.89 26.71 -26.87
C GLN A 18 32.35 25.39 -26.25
N HIS A 19 33.32 25.39 -25.32
CA HIS A 19 33.78 24.16 -24.67
C HIS A 19 32.74 23.58 -23.71
N THR A 20 32.05 24.44 -22.95
CA THR A 20 31.01 24.02 -21.99
C THR A 20 29.83 23.35 -22.69
N LEU A 21 29.38 23.90 -23.82
CA LEU A 21 28.27 23.36 -24.62
C LEU A 21 28.58 22.01 -25.29
N ARG A 22 29.85 21.73 -25.63
CA ARG A 22 30.25 20.41 -26.17
C ARG A 22 30.24 19.34 -25.09
N HIS A 23 30.69 19.65 -23.87
CA HIS A 23 30.66 18.71 -22.75
C HIS A 23 29.23 18.36 -22.32
N THR A 24 28.31 19.33 -22.31
CA THR A 24 26.89 19.05 -21.96
C THR A 24 26.20 18.17 -23.01
N LYS A 25 26.52 18.34 -24.30
CA LYS A 25 26.00 17.50 -25.39
C LYS A 25 26.51 16.06 -25.33
N PHE A 26 27.78 15.86 -24.97
CA PHE A 26 28.34 14.52 -24.76
C PHE A 26 27.75 13.82 -23.53
N LEU A 27 27.49 14.57 -22.45
CA LEU A 27 26.82 14.01 -21.26
C LEU A 27 25.38 13.56 -21.57
N PHE A 28 24.63 14.34 -22.36
CA PHE A 28 23.29 13.97 -22.83
C PHE A 28 23.32 12.75 -23.77
N LEU A 29 24.30 12.68 -24.66
CA LEU A 29 24.44 11.54 -25.58
C LEU A 29 24.80 10.25 -24.83
N LEU A 30 25.65 10.35 -23.79
CA LEU A 30 26.01 9.22 -22.94
C LEU A 30 24.80 8.73 -22.11
N LEU A 31 23.97 9.65 -21.60
CA LEU A 31 22.70 9.32 -20.94
C LEU A 31 21.74 8.59 -21.91
N PHE A 32 21.72 9.01 -23.18
CA PHE A 32 20.84 8.42 -24.21
C PHE A 32 21.28 7.00 -24.61
N VAL A 33 22.59 6.72 -24.65
CA VAL A 33 23.12 5.37 -24.92
C VAL A 33 22.80 4.39 -23.78
N VAL A 34 22.79 4.86 -22.52
CA VAL A 34 22.34 4.04 -21.37
C VAL A 34 20.83 3.74 -21.46
N THR A 35 20.02 4.66 -21.99
CA THR A 35 18.56 4.42 -22.15
C THR A 35 18.19 3.50 -23.32
N ILE A 36 19.03 3.35 -24.35
CA ILE A 36 18.71 2.51 -25.52
C ILE A 36 19.25 1.07 -25.38
N GLY A 37 20.20 0.82 -24.47
CA GLY A 37 20.71 -0.52 -24.17
C GLY A 37 19.77 -1.39 -23.29
N GLY A 38 18.76 -0.79 -22.65
CA GLY A 38 17.78 -1.48 -21.79
C GLY A 38 16.59 -2.04 -22.56
N CYS A 39 16.82 -2.66 -23.71
CA CYS A 39 15.78 -3.34 -24.48
C CYS A 39 16.21 -4.80 -24.63
N SER A 40 16.01 -5.59 -23.58
CA SER A 40 16.13 -7.03 -23.65
C SER A 40 14.75 -7.68 -23.47
N SER A 41 14.48 -8.66 -24.30
CA SER A 41 13.19 -9.31 -24.49
C SER A 41 12.85 -10.28 -23.35
N GLY A 42 11.96 -9.84 -22.45
CA GLY A 42 11.29 -10.68 -21.46
C GLY A 42 10.70 -9.82 -20.32
N PRO A 43 9.64 -10.25 -19.63
CA PRO A 43 8.98 -9.41 -18.62
C PRO A 43 9.86 -9.09 -17.38
N HIS A 44 11.10 -9.58 -17.31
CA HIS A 44 11.99 -9.46 -16.14
C HIS A 44 13.48 -9.30 -16.47
N SER A 45 13.88 -9.01 -17.70
CA SER A 45 15.30 -9.04 -18.09
C SER A 45 16.09 -7.74 -17.85
N ASP A 46 15.42 -6.62 -17.58
CA ASP A 46 16.06 -5.30 -17.41
C ASP A 46 16.11 -4.78 -15.95
N LEU A 47 15.80 -5.63 -14.95
CA LEU A 47 15.94 -5.26 -13.54
C LEU A 47 17.41 -5.40 -13.09
N ILE A 48 18.00 -4.32 -12.58
CA ILE A 48 19.28 -4.37 -11.86
C ILE A 48 19.03 -5.10 -10.53
N TRP A 49 19.38 -6.38 -10.47
CA TRP A 49 19.09 -7.28 -9.35
C TRP A 49 19.68 -6.80 -8.01
N ASP A 50 20.73 -5.96 -8.06
CA ASP A 50 21.37 -5.35 -6.89
C ASP A 50 20.44 -4.43 -6.07
N TYR A 51 19.34 -3.94 -6.67
CA TYR A 51 18.40 -2.99 -6.04
C TYR A 51 17.00 -3.57 -5.81
N ARG A 52 16.79 -4.88 -6.02
CA ARG A 52 15.48 -5.48 -5.81
C ARG A 52 15.24 -5.73 -4.31
N ASN A 53 14.46 -4.85 -3.69
CA ASN A 53 13.93 -5.10 -2.36
C ASN A 53 12.88 -6.22 -2.42
N GLU A 54 12.92 -7.12 -1.44
CA GLU A 54 12.01 -8.24 -1.33
C GLU A 54 11.29 -8.23 0.02
N ASN A 55 10.06 -8.71 0.02
CA ASN A 55 9.35 -8.95 1.27
C ASN A 55 9.45 -10.41 1.65
N LEU A 56 9.57 -10.67 2.95
CA LEU A 56 9.31 -11.97 3.52
C LEU A 56 7.78 -12.21 3.50
N GLU A 57 7.36 -13.28 2.84
CA GLU A 57 5.97 -13.71 2.76
C GLU A 57 5.73 -14.86 3.73
N ILE A 58 4.81 -14.70 4.68
CA ILE A 58 4.55 -15.66 5.76
C ILE A 58 3.14 -16.20 5.58
N ALA A 59 3.03 -17.51 5.33
CA ALA A 59 1.78 -18.25 5.32
C ALA A 59 1.58 -18.95 6.67
N LEU A 60 0.48 -18.64 7.36
CA LEU A 60 0.07 -19.35 8.57
C LEU A 60 -0.91 -20.46 8.19
N VAL A 61 -0.53 -21.71 8.45
CA VAL A 61 -1.34 -22.87 8.05
C VAL A 61 -1.48 -23.90 9.17
N ASP A 62 -2.57 -24.67 9.11
CA ASP A 62 -2.76 -25.83 9.97
C ASP A 62 -1.91 -27.03 9.52
N ASP A 63 -2.02 -28.16 10.23
CA ASP A 63 -1.37 -29.43 9.94
C ASP A 63 -1.76 -30.04 8.58
N LYS A 64 -2.87 -29.59 7.99
CA LYS A 64 -3.36 -29.99 6.67
C LYS A 64 -2.97 -29.00 5.58
N GLY A 65 -2.25 -27.91 5.92
CA GLY A 65 -1.85 -26.87 4.98
C GLY A 65 -2.96 -25.88 4.60
N GLN A 66 -4.06 -25.86 5.35
CA GLN A 66 -5.15 -24.90 5.20
C GLN A 66 -4.80 -23.56 5.85
N SER A 67 -5.15 -22.45 5.20
CA SER A 67 -4.91 -21.10 5.72
C SER A 67 -5.64 -20.90 7.04
N LEU A 68 -4.91 -20.44 8.07
CA LEU A 68 -5.46 -20.08 9.38
C LEU A 68 -5.94 -18.62 9.44
N ILE A 69 -5.50 -17.78 8.51
CA ILE A 69 -5.92 -16.38 8.43
C ILE A 69 -7.16 -16.27 7.54
N ASP A 70 -8.21 -15.70 8.10
CA ASP A 70 -9.41 -15.29 7.37
C ASP A 70 -9.90 -13.91 7.86
N PRO A 71 -9.54 -12.82 7.16
CA PRO A 71 -9.93 -11.46 7.54
C PRO A 71 -11.39 -11.14 7.18
N THR A 72 -12.15 -12.08 6.61
CA THR A 72 -13.52 -11.82 6.14
C THR A 72 -14.58 -11.96 7.23
N THR A 73 -14.19 -12.37 8.43
CA THR A 73 -15.06 -12.51 9.61
C THR A 73 -14.66 -11.54 10.72
N ASP A 74 -15.60 -11.18 11.60
CA ASP A 74 -15.33 -10.33 12.78
C ASP A 74 -14.21 -10.91 13.65
N GLU A 75 -14.28 -12.22 13.92
CA GLU A 75 -13.31 -12.92 14.75
C GLU A 75 -11.93 -12.94 14.08
N GLY A 76 -11.87 -13.25 12.79
CA GLY A 76 -10.63 -13.23 12.05
C GLY A 76 -10.01 -11.85 11.92
N LEU A 77 -10.83 -10.80 11.76
CA LEU A 77 -10.39 -9.41 11.78
C LEU A 77 -9.80 -9.04 13.14
N ALA A 78 -10.42 -9.46 14.24
CA ALA A 78 -9.94 -9.22 15.59
C ALA A 78 -8.63 -9.96 15.88
N LEU A 79 -8.47 -11.18 15.36
CA LEU A 79 -7.23 -11.95 15.50
C LEU A 79 -6.05 -11.25 14.84
N LEU A 80 -6.25 -10.61 13.69
CA LEU A 80 -5.21 -9.85 13.00
C LEU A 80 -4.64 -8.70 13.84
N ASP A 81 -5.42 -8.11 14.75
CA ASP A 81 -4.96 -7.01 15.62
C ASP A 81 -3.94 -7.46 16.66
N SER A 82 -3.87 -8.77 16.93
CA SER A 82 -2.87 -9.36 17.83
C SER A 82 -1.57 -9.76 17.10
N ILE A 83 -1.53 -9.65 15.77
CA ILE A 83 -0.37 -10.03 14.98
C ILE A 83 0.55 -8.82 14.78
N SER A 84 1.81 -8.97 15.14
CA SER A 84 2.84 -7.95 14.93
C SER A 84 4.21 -8.57 14.67
N ILE A 85 5.14 -7.76 14.19
CA ILE A 85 6.54 -8.15 14.05
C ILE A 85 7.41 -7.26 14.94
N ASP A 86 8.28 -7.88 15.74
CA ASP A 86 9.39 -7.16 16.35
C ASP A 86 10.64 -7.32 15.49
N TYR A 87 11.21 -6.21 15.07
CA TYR A 87 12.42 -6.19 14.25
C TYR A 87 13.24 -4.94 14.55
N ASP A 88 14.55 -5.10 14.73
CA ASP A 88 15.49 -3.97 14.93
C ASP A 88 15.04 -3.02 16.06
N GLY A 89 14.60 -3.60 17.18
CA GLY A 89 14.14 -2.87 18.37
C GLY A 89 12.80 -2.14 18.21
N LYS A 90 12.09 -2.33 17.09
CA LYS A 90 10.79 -1.70 16.81
C LYS A 90 9.70 -2.76 16.68
N ASN A 91 8.49 -2.41 17.10
CA ASN A 91 7.29 -3.19 16.86
C ASN A 91 6.55 -2.65 15.62
N TYR A 92 6.18 -3.56 14.73
CA TYR A 92 5.47 -3.32 13.48
C TYR A 92 4.11 -4.02 13.57
N PRO A 93 3.02 -3.32 13.94
CA PRO A 93 1.69 -3.89 13.93
C PRO A 93 1.22 -4.12 12.49
N LEU A 94 0.30 -5.07 12.29
CA LEU A 94 -0.23 -5.36 10.96
C LEU A 94 -1.07 -4.19 10.44
N HIS A 95 -0.59 -3.52 9.39
CA HIS A 95 -1.21 -2.38 8.75
C HIS A 95 -1.99 -2.75 7.47
N ASP A 96 -2.95 -1.89 7.12
CA ASP A 96 -3.73 -1.90 5.87
C ASP A 96 -4.34 -3.26 5.49
N ARG A 97 -5.47 -3.50 6.13
CA ARG A 97 -6.36 -4.66 5.98
C ARG A 97 -6.78 -4.83 4.51
N ILE A 98 -6.38 -5.96 3.92
CA ILE A 98 -6.82 -6.54 2.64
C ILE A 98 -6.64 -5.63 1.40
N SER A 99 -5.44 -5.61 0.84
CA SER A 99 -5.30 -5.19 -0.58
C SER A 99 -5.70 -6.36 -1.50
N ARG A 100 -6.93 -6.32 -2.03
CA ARG A 100 -7.36 -7.22 -3.12
C ARG A 100 -6.69 -6.76 -4.42
N GLY A 101 -5.62 -7.44 -4.80
CA GLY A 101 -4.97 -7.29 -6.10
C GLY A 101 -4.03 -6.09 -6.22
N MET A 102 -2.76 -6.26 -5.84
CA MET A 102 -1.67 -5.37 -6.29
C MET A 102 -0.93 -5.99 -7.47
N ARG A 103 -0.92 -5.28 -8.61
CA ARG A 103 0.18 -5.30 -9.58
C ARG A 103 1.06 -4.07 -9.29
N ALA A 104 2.32 -4.31 -8.89
CA ALA A 104 3.40 -3.34 -8.56
C ALA A 104 3.40 -2.68 -7.16
N MET A 105 4.60 -2.22 -6.76
CA MET A 105 5.30 -2.30 -5.45
C MET A 105 4.99 -1.16 -4.47
N ARG A 106 4.76 -1.48 -3.18
CA ARG A 106 4.54 -0.50 -2.10
C ARG A 106 5.86 -0.07 -1.50
N GLU A 107 6.31 1.14 -1.87
CA GLU A 107 7.37 1.88 -1.18
C GLU A 107 6.93 2.16 0.26
N GLY A 108 7.19 1.18 1.13
CA GLY A 108 7.04 1.26 2.56
C GLY A 108 8.21 0.48 3.12
N TYR A 109 9.31 1.17 3.42
CA TYR A 109 10.49 0.53 3.98
C TYR A 109 10.11 -0.15 5.31
N ARG A 110 10.11 -1.49 5.33
CA ARG A 110 9.75 -2.33 6.49
C ARG A 110 8.29 -2.14 6.92
N ASP A 111 7.35 -2.22 5.98
CA ASP A 111 5.91 -2.25 6.28
C ASP A 111 5.44 -3.70 6.54
N PHE A 112 4.43 -3.88 7.40
CA PHE A 112 3.82 -5.18 7.72
C PHE A 112 2.35 -5.17 7.30
N PHE A 113 1.97 -5.99 6.32
CA PHE A 113 0.63 -5.93 5.74
C PHE A 113 0.08 -7.29 5.28
N LEU A 114 -1.23 -7.34 5.05
CA LEU A 114 -1.91 -8.53 4.55
C LEU A 114 -2.16 -8.43 3.03
N ARG A 115 -1.77 -9.46 2.29
CA ARG A 115 -2.04 -9.58 0.85
C ARG A 115 -2.85 -10.83 0.54
N GLN A 116 -3.77 -10.72 -0.41
CA GLN A 116 -4.40 -11.90 -1.00
C GLN A 116 -3.57 -12.38 -2.21
N SER A 117 -3.14 -13.63 -2.19
CA SER A 117 -2.39 -14.29 -3.27
C SER A 117 -2.99 -15.67 -3.54
N SER A 118 -3.40 -15.93 -4.78
CA SER A 118 -3.98 -17.21 -5.22
C SER A 118 -5.09 -17.75 -4.30
N GLY A 119 -5.98 -16.86 -3.83
CA GLY A 119 -7.09 -17.20 -2.94
C GLY A 119 -6.72 -17.39 -1.47
N ARG A 120 -5.45 -17.20 -1.08
CA ARG A 120 -4.99 -17.27 0.31
C ARG A 120 -4.57 -15.90 0.82
N TYR A 121 -4.71 -15.69 2.13
CA TYR A 121 -4.21 -14.49 2.80
C TYR A 121 -2.80 -14.77 3.34
N ILE A 122 -1.86 -13.90 2.98
CA ILE A 122 -0.43 -14.02 3.31
C ILE A 122 0.00 -12.75 4.00
N LEU A 123 0.75 -12.90 5.09
CA LEU A 123 1.39 -11.78 5.79
C LEU A 123 2.67 -11.42 5.04
N SER A 124 2.92 -10.13 4.82
CA SER A 124 4.09 -9.65 4.09
C SER A 124 4.82 -8.62 4.92
N PHE A 125 6.12 -8.81 5.12
CA PHE A 125 6.97 -7.89 5.85
C PHE A 125 8.25 -7.59 5.09
N GLY A 126 8.62 -6.32 4.95
CA GLY A 126 9.89 -5.96 4.36
C GLY A 126 9.92 -4.55 3.79
N GLU A 127 11.12 -4.16 3.40
CA GLU A 127 11.59 -4.17 2.00
C GLU A 127 13.09 -4.54 2.11
N PHE A 128 13.39 -5.84 2.13
CA PHE A 128 14.72 -6.34 2.45
C PHE A 128 15.62 -6.35 1.21
N GLN A 129 16.79 -5.73 1.32
CA GLN A 129 17.83 -5.74 0.29
C GLN A 129 18.55 -7.11 0.19
N PRO A 130 19.06 -7.48 -0.99
CA PRO A 130 19.74 -8.76 -1.23
C PRO A 130 21.16 -8.87 -0.66
N ASN A 131 21.59 -7.94 0.19
CA ASN A 131 22.96 -7.83 0.65
C ASN A 131 23.07 -7.84 2.19
N TYR A 132 22.18 -8.58 2.85
CA TYR A 132 22.35 -8.90 4.25
C TYR A 132 23.33 -10.07 4.37
N LYS A 133 24.62 -9.74 4.41
CA LYS A 133 25.69 -10.72 4.69
C LYS A 133 25.56 -11.28 6.11
N ASP A 134 25.00 -10.47 7.01
CA ASP A 134 24.76 -10.83 8.40
C ASP A 134 23.35 -11.39 8.57
N LEU A 135 23.22 -12.35 9.50
CA LEU A 135 21.95 -12.93 9.90
C LEU A 135 21.01 -11.85 10.42
N GLN A 136 19.87 -11.68 9.74
CA GLN A 136 18.78 -10.86 10.22
C GLN A 136 17.86 -11.72 11.09
N VAL A 137 17.27 -11.12 12.12
CA VAL A 137 16.37 -11.81 13.06
C VAL A 137 15.17 -10.93 13.32
N LEU A 138 13.98 -11.49 13.15
CA LEU A 138 12.72 -10.89 13.54
C LEU A 138 11.89 -11.87 14.38
N TYR A 139 10.93 -11.33 15.11
CA TYR A 139 9.98 -12.12 15.89
C TYR A 139 8.56 -11.85 15.39
N LEU A 140 7.88 -12.90 14.98
CA LEU A 140 6.46 -12.85 14.66
C LEU A 140 5.66 -13.15 15.92
N ASN A 141 4.90 -12.15 16.39
CA ASN A 141 3.98 -12.26 17.50
C ASN A 141 2.61 -12.69 16.94
N LEU A 142 2.06 -13.78 17.47
CA LEU A 142 0.82 -14.42 17.04
C LEU A 142 -0.22 -14.41 18.18
N PRO A 143 -1.51 -14.64 17.87
CA PRO A 143 -2.55 -14.78 18.88
C PRO A 143 -2.22 -15.89 19.90
N GLY A 144 -2.67 -15.71 21.14
CA GLY A 144 -2.39 -16.66 22.22
C GLY A 144 -0.96 -16.57 22.78
N GLU A 145 -0.33 -15.39 22.66
CA GLU A 145 1.02 -15.09 23.15
C GLU A 145 2.12 -15.97 22.53
N GLU A 146 1.83 -16.58 21.37
CA GLU A 146 2.82 -17.34 20.63
C GLU A 146 3.80 -16.39 19.93
N ARG A 147 5.09 -16.65 20.12
CA ARG A 147 6.16 -15.88 19.48
C ARG A 147 7.06 -16.81 18.69
N ARG A 148 7.28 -16.48 17.42
CA ARG A 148 8.07 -17.29 16.48
C ARG A 148 9.29 -16.51 16.03
N ARG A 149 10.47 -17.14 16.14
CA ARG A 149 11.73 -16.54 15.70
C ARG A 149 11.90 -16.84 14.22
N ILE A 150 11.97 -15.81 13.39
CA ILE A 150 12.32 -15.96 11.98
C ILE A 150 13.68 -15.30 11.77
N SER A 151 14.63 -16.08 11.29
CA SER A 151 15.94 -15.56 10.92
C SER A 151 16.20 -15.76 9.45
N PHE A 152 16.89 -14.85 8.80
CA PHE A 152 17.16 -14.97 7.38
C PHE A 152 18.48 -14.33 6.99
N ILE A 153 19.03 -14.85 5.89
CA ILE A 153 20.16 -14.29 5.17
C ILE A 153 19.70 -14.12 3.73
N HIS A 154 19.72 -12.88 3.25
CA HIS A 154 19.45 -12.57 1.85
C HIS A 154 20.76 -12.24 1.17
N THR A 155 21.10 -13.04 0.17
CA THR A 155 22.33 -12.90 -0.61
C THR A 155 22.03 -12.83 -2.09
N LEU A 156 22.83 -12.05 -2.79
CA LEU A 156 22.87 -12.05 -4.23
C LEU A 156 23.99 -12.98 -4.71
N LYS A 157 23.65 -13.99 -5.52
CA LYS A 157 24.64 -14.83 -6.21
C LYS A 157 24.40 -14.76 -7.72
N GLY A 158 25.22 -13.99 -8.42
CA GLY A 158 24.96 -13.60 -9.82
C GLY A 158 23.71 -12.71 -9.90
N ASN A 159 22.84 -12.93 -10.88
CA ASN A 159 21.56 -12.21 -11.04
C ASN A 159 20.39 -12.90 -10.30
N ARG A 160 20.67 -13.59 -9.18
CA ARG A 160 19.65 -14.34 -8.42
C ARG A 160 19.70 -13.99 -6.94
N PHE A 161 18.53 -13.58 -6.43
CA PHE A 161 18.23 -13.46 -5.01
C PHE A 161 18.19 -14.86 -4.40
N ASN A 162 18.94 -15.09 -3.32
CA ASN A 162 18.85 -16.33 -2.54
C ASN A 162 18.58 -15.96 -1.09
N SER A 163 17.55 -16.57 -0.53
CA SER A 163 17.17 -16.40 0.87
C SER A 163 17.38 -17.71 1.58
N ALA A 164 18.23 -17.75 2.60
CA ALA A 164 18.13 -18.81 3.59
C ALA A 164 17.25 -18.29 4.73
N VAL A 165 16.22 -19.04 5.10
CA VAL A 165 15.30 -18.65 6.17
C VAL A 165 15.20 -19.78 7.18
N TRP A 166 15.22 -19.45 8.46
CA TRP A 166 15.08 -20.36 9.57
C TRP A 166 13.88 -19.94 10.41
N ILE A 167 13.09 -20.93 10.83
CA ILE A 167 11.97 -20.75 11.76
C ILE A 167 12.33 -21.52 13.03
N ASP A 168 12.42 -20.79 14.15
CA ASP A 168 12.83 -21.35 15.44
C ASP A 168 14.10 -22.22 15.35
N ASP A 169 15.09 -21.70 14.63
CA ASP A 169 16.41 -22.31 14.38
C ASP A 169 16.42 -23.51 13.41
N GLU A 170 15.27 -23.93 12.89
CA GLU A 170 15.17 -24.97 11.86
C GLU A 170 15.18 -24.34 10.46
N LEU A 171 16.02 -24.88 9.57
CA LEU A 171 16.14 -24.38 8.20
C LEU A 171 14.89 -24.72 7.39
N GLU A 172 14.23 -23.71 6.86
CA GLU A 172 13.07 -23.92 5.99
C GLU A 172 13.48 -24.48 4.63
N PRO A 173 12.80 -25.53 4.15
CA PRO A 173 12.99 -26.02 2.80
C PRO A 173 12.74 -24.91 1.78
N GLN A 174 13.73 -24.66 0.92
CA GLN A 174 13.62 -23.67 -0.15
C GLN A 174 12.42 -24.01 -1.05
N THR A 175 11.39 -23.17 -1.05
CA THR A 175 10.30 -23.27 -2.03
C THR A 175 10.71 -22.62 -3.34
N LYS A 176 9.95 -22.86 -4.43
CA LYS A 176 10.15 -22.15 -5.71
C LYS A 176 9.95 -20.63 -5.57
N GLU A 177 9.24 -20.19 -4.53
CA GLU A 177 9.00 -18.80 -4.17
C GLU A 177 10.02 -18.41 -3.09
N LEU A 178 11.14 -17.83 -3.50
CA LEU A 178 12.37 -17.65 -2.69
C LEU A 178 12.18 -16.90 -1.35
N ASN A 179 11.04 -16.25 -1.12
CA ASN A 179 10.79 -15.44 0.09
C ASN A 179 9.57 -15.90 0.89
N LYS A 180 8.99 -17.05 0.54
CA LYS A 180 7.81 -17.57 1.20
C LYS A 180 8.16 -18.60 2.25
N VAL A 181 7.70 -18.36 3.47
CA VAL A 181 7.80 -19.28 4.59
C VAL A 181 6.44 -19.77 5.03
N ILE A 182 6.39 -21.01 5.50
CA ILE A 182 5.19 -21.63 6.03
C ILE A 182 5.40 -21.81 7.53
N ILE A 183 4.55 -21.17 8.32
CA ILE A 183 4.54 -21.34 9.78
C ILE A 183 3.33 -22.17 10.16
N HIS A 184 3.58 -23.22 10.94
CA HIS A 184 2.56 -23.99 11.64
C HIS A 184 2.49 -23.49 13.08
N PRO A 185 1.46 -22.70 13.47
CA PRO A 185 1.32 -22.25 14.84
C PRO A 185 1.13 -23.41 15.82
N LYS A 186 1.50 -23.20 17.08
CA LYS A 186 1.36 -24.21 18.14
C LYS A 186 -0.09 -24.66 18.29
N ASN A 187 -0.27 -25.88 18.81
CA ASN A 187 -1.59 -26.49 19.02
C ASN A 187 -2.47 -26.48 17.77
N ASN A 188 -1.85 -26.62 16.59
CA ASN A 188 -2.52 -26.58 15.29
C ASN A 188 -3.37 -25.31 15.09
N GLY A 189 -2.82 -24.15 15.49
CA GLY A 189 -3.50 -22.86 15.35
C GLY A 189 -4.80 -22.76 16.15
N ALA A 190 -4.91 -23.41 17.31
CA ALA A 190 -6.12 -23.34 18.13
C ALA A 190 -6.57 -21.89 18.43
N ALA A 191 -5.62 -20.96 18.59
CA ALA A 191 -5.88 -19.54 18.80
C ALA A 191 -6.44 -18.82 17.56
N PHE A 192 -6.36 -19.43 16.38
CA PHE A 192 -6.90 -18.90 15.11
C PHE A 192 -8.27 -19.47 14.76
N ARG A 193 -8.85 -20.32 15.61
CA ARG A 193 -10.13 -20.97 15.30
C ARG A 193 -11.25 -19.94 15.32
N ILE A 194 -11.84 -19.75 14.16
CA ILE A 194 -13.03 -18.95 13.95
C ILE A 194 -14.27 -19.83 14.14
N SER A 195 -15.28 -19.29 14.80
CA SER A 195 -16.59 -19.91 14.99
C SER A 195 -17.24 -20.22 13.65
N LYS A 196 -17.94 -21.36 13.56
CA LYS A 196 -18.76 -21.69 12.37
C LYS A 196 -19.87 -20.68 12.10
N ASN A 197 -20.26 -19.91 13.12
CA ASN A 197 -21.30 -18.89 13.05
C ASN A 197 -20.70 -17.47 13.14
N ALA A 198 -19.40 -17.32 12.84
CA ALA A 198 -18.76 -16.02 12.84
C ALA A 198 -19.46 -15.10 11.83
N LYS A 199 -19.69 -13.86 12.25
CA LYS A 199 -20.31 -12.83 11.40
C LYS A 199 -19.30 -12.31 10.39
N ALA A 200 -19.79 -11.82 9.26
CA ALA A 200 -18.96 -11.16 8.28
C ALA A 200 -18.32 -9.90 8.91
N ALA A 201 -17.06 -9.66 8.57
CA ALA A 201 -16.35 -8.47 9.01
C ALA A 201 -17.04 -7.22 8.44
N PRO A 202 -17.24 -6.17 9.24
CA PRO A 202 -17.80 -4.93 8.75
C PRO A 202 -16.85 -4.27 7.76
N VAL A 203 -17.46 -3.57 6.81
CA VAL A 203 -16.78 -2.90 5.72
C VAL A 203 -17.09 -1.40 5.76
N THR A 204 -16.16 -0.60 5.28
CA THR A 204 -16.24 0.87 5.32
C THR A 204 -16.29 1.41 3.90
N LEU A 205 -17.23 2.30 3.59
CA LEU A 205 -17.19 3.06 2.35
C LEU A 205 -16.11 4.14 2.48
N TYR A 206 -15.13 4.13 1.59
CA TYR A 206 -14.12 5.17 1.52
C TYR A 206 -14.42 6.10 0.34
N ILE A 207 -14.28 7.40 0.58
CA ILE A 207 -14.49 8.42 -0.43
C ILE A 207 -13.21 9.25 -0.52
N HIS A 208 -12.61 9.33 -1.70
CA HIS A 208 -11.54 10.28 -1.99
C HIS A 208 -12.15 11.59 -2.46
N PRO A 209 -12.15 12.65 -1.64
CA PRO A 209 -12.62 13.94 -2.08
C PRO A 209 -11.52 14.61 -2.91
N ARG A 210 -11.68 14.70 -4.24
CA ARG A 210 -10.79 15.54 -5.04
C ARG A 210 -11.14 16.99 -4.77
N LEU A 211 -10.43 17.58 -3.83
CA LEU A 211 -10.54 18.98 -3.49
C LEU A 211 -9.56 19.82 -4.33
N PRO A 212 -9.86 21.12 -4.54
CA PRO A 212 -8.84 22.07 -4.96
C PRO A 212 -7.67 22.06 -3.96
N ASP A 213 -6.43 22.22 -4.46
CA ASP A 213 -5.23 22.24 -3.60
C ASP A 213 -5.31 23.29 -2.48
N SER A 214 -6.03 24.39 -2.71
CA SER A 214 -6.27 25.45 -1.72
C SER A 214 -7.10 25.01 -0.51
N CYS A 215 -7.81 23.88 -0.62
CA CYS A 215 -8.64 23.29 0.44
C CYS A 215 -7.92 22.17 1.20
N LEU A 216 -6.67 21.86 0.82
CA LEU A 216 -5.83 20.89 1.50
C LEU A 216 -4.68 21.60 2.21
N TYR A 217 -4.20 21.01 3.29
CA TYR A 217 -2.94 21.43 3.92
C TYR A 217 -2.06 20.22 4.15
N ARG A 218 -0.76 20.47 4.24
CA ARG A 218 0.22 19.48 4.60
C ARG A 218 0.48 19.58 6.10
N ASP A 219 0.32 18.48 6.81
CA ASP A 219 0.64 18.39 8.22
C ASP A 219 2.17 18.45 8.41
N ASN A 220 2.65 19.37 9.25
CA ASN A 220 4.08 19.57 9.43
C ASN A 220 4.76 18.45 10.23
N LEU A 221 4.02 17.68 11.01
CA LEU A 221 4.54 16.57 11.82
C LEU A 221 4.58 15.28 11.01
N THR A 222 3.52 14.99 10.23
CA THR A 222 3.42 13.73 9.49
C THR A 222 3.79 13.85 8.01
N ASN A 223 3.91 15.08 7.48
CA ASN A 223 4.08 15.39 6.05
C ASN A 223 2.93 14.87 5.17
N ASP A 224 1.80 14.47 5.77
CA ASP A 224 0.61 13.98 5.06
C ASP A 224 -0.30 15.14 4.62
N LEU A 225 -1.11 14.92 3.59
CA LEU A 225 -2.20 15.84 3.24
C LEU A 225 -3.41 15.60 4.14
N SER A 226 -4.06 16.68 4.54
CA SER A 226 -5.27 16.65 5.35
C SER A 226 -6.24 17.76 4.96
N ILE A 227 -7.48 17.61 5.41
CA ILE A 227 -8.56 18.58 5.23
C ILE A 227 -8.56 19.49 6.48
N PRO A 228 -8.48 20.83 6.33
CA PRO A 228 -8.53 21.74 7.48
C PRO A 228 -9.84 21.56 8.26
N ARG A 229 -9.79 21.63 9.60
CA ARG A 229 -10.99 21.51 10.46
C ARG A 229 -12.13 22.46 10.07
N LYS A 230 -11.81 23.66 9.60
CA LYS A 230 -12.80 24.64 9.11
C LYS A 230 -13.64 24.12 7.93
N GLU A 231 -13.14 23.14 7.18
CA GLU A 231 -13.86 22.55 6.05
C GLU A 231 -14.83 21.44 6.51
N TYR A 232 -14.69 20.92 7.73
CA TYR A 232 -15.50 19.78 8.19
C TYR A 232 -16.98 20.09 8.23
N SER A 233 -17.35 21.32 8.63
CA SER A 233 -18.74 21.77 8.69
C SER A 233 -19.45 21.75 7.34
N PHE A 234 -18.70 21.71 6.23
CA PHE A 234 -19.28 21.64 4.89
C PHE A 234 -19.54 20.22 4.42
N TYR A 235 -18.96 19.21 5.07
CA TYR A 235 -19.15 17.81 4.73
C TYR A 235 -20.30 17.18 5.51
N LYS A 236 -21.20 16.54 4.77
CA LYS A 236 -22.25 15.68 5.33
C LYS A 236 -22.52 14.51 4.40
N ILE A 237 -22.91 13.38 4.96
CA ILE A 237 -23.49 12.27 4.21
C ILE A 237 -24.93 12.06 4.67
N THR A 238 -25.84 11.83 3.73
CA THR A 238 -27.21 11.39 4.01
C THR A 238 -27.40 9.96 3.54
N PHE A 239 -27.86 9.09 4.44
CA PHE A 239 -28.15 7.68 4.16
C PHE A 239 -29.40 7.25 4.91
N ARG A 240 -30.35 6.63 4.20
CA ARG A 240 -31.66 6.19 4.75
C ARG A 240 -32.37 7.28 5.58
N GLY A 241 -32.38 8.51 5.06
CA GLY A 241 -33.04 9.66 5.69
C GLY A 241 -32.32 10.26 6.90
N LYS A 242 -31.16 9.71 7.32
CA LYS A 242 -30.35 10.27 8.40
C LYS A 242 -29.12 10.97 7.83
N THR A 243 -28.81 12.14 8.38
CA THR A 243 -27.63 12.93 8.02
C THR A 243 -26.51 12.78 9.05
N TYR A 244 -25.30 12.59 8.56
CA TYR A 244 -24.08 12.36 9.33
C TYR A 244 -23.09 13.49 8.99
N PRO A 245 -22.82 14.41 9.93
CA PRO A 245 -21.77 15.42 9.73
C PRO A 245 -20.39 14.78 9.81
N LEU A 246 -19.40 15.36 9.14
CA LEU A 246 -18.01 14.93 9.28
C LEU A 246 -17.52 15.23 10.71
N ILE A 247 -17.15 14.18 11.45
CA ILE A 247 -16.63 14.30 12.81
C ILE A 247 -15.12 14.14 12.83
N GLU A 248 -14.50 14.75 13.83
CA GLU A 248 -13.07 14.63 14.05
C GLU A 248 -12.70 13.24 14.60
N GLY A 249 -11.73 12.60 13.95
CA GLY A 249 -11.17 11.31 14.32
C GLY A 249 -11.61 10.14 13.44
N ASN A 250 -10.85 9.04 13.51
CA ASN A 250 -11.21 7.74 12.93
C ASN A 250 -12.29 7.06 13.78
N LYS A 251 -13.52 7.58 13.75
CA LYS A 251 -14.64 6.93 14.41
C LYS A 251 -15.32 6.00 13.43
N ILE A 252 -15.46 4.74 13.87
CA ILE A 252 -16.07 3.67 13.09
C ILE A 252 -17.56 3.97 12.86
N GLU A 253 -18.24 4.65 13.79
CA GLU A 253 -19.66 5.00 13.67
C GLU A 253 -19.86 6.39 13.07
N GLY A 254 -20.33 6.43 11.82
CA GLY A 254 -20.70 7.66 11.12
C GLY A 254 -19.68 8.07 10.06
N LEU A 255 -19.55 9.38 9.83
CA LEU A 255 -18.68 9.96 8.81
C LEU A 255 -17.40 10.51 9.45
N GLY A 256 -16.28 9.81 9.27
CA GLY A 256 -14.97 10.18 9.78
C GLY A 256 -13.97 10.59 8.70
N LEU A 257 -12.80 11.06 9.13
CA LEU A 257 -11.65 11.36 8.27
C LEU A 257 -10.50 10.40 8.59
N THR A 258 -9.98 9.74 7.56
CA THR A 258 -8.75 8.95 7.63
C THR A 258 -7.74 9.43 6.60
N THR A 259 -6.47 9.06 6.75
CA THR A 259 -5.45 9.22 5.71
C THR A 259 -4.89 7.87 5.26
N GLY A 260 -4.36 7.81 4.04
CA GLY A 260 -3.55 6.69 3.56
C GLY A 260 -3.10 6.83 2.11
N ASN A 261 -2.54 5.75 1.55
CA ASN A 261 -2.05 5.72 0.18
C ASN A 261 -2.94 4.79 -0.66
N SER A 262 -3.48 5.28 -1.78
CA SER A 262 -4.21 4.44 -2.75
C SER A 262 -3.63 4.60 -4.15
N ARG A 263 -3.03 3.52 -4.67
CA ARG A 263 -2.49 3.48 -6.04
C ARG A 263 -3.55 3.67 -7.12
N PHE A 264 -4.82 3.43 -6.81
CA PHE A 264 -5.89 3.40 -7.80
C PHE A 264 -6.30 4.79 -8.29
N LEU A 265 -6.06 5.83 -7.48
CA LEU A 265 -6.55 7.18 -7.79
C LEU A 265 -5.44 8.14 -8.22
N LEU A 266 -4.21 8.01 -7.70
CA LEU A 266 -3.14 8.96 -8.01
C LEU A 266 -1.76 8.26 -8.14
N PRO A 267 -1.21 8.12 -9.36
CA PRO A 267 0.13 7.55 -9.61
C PRO A 267 1.29 8.30 -8.94
N HIS A 268 1.06 9.52 -8.43
CA HIS A 268 2.09 10.40 -7.88
C HIS A 268 2.08 10.49 -6.34
N GLN A 269 1.25 9.70 -5.65
CA GLN A 269 1.12 9.71 -4.18
C GLN A 269 2.28 9.06 -3.40
N ASN A 270 3.43 8.79 -4.02
CA ASN A 270 4.53 8.08 -3.37
C ASN A 270 5.20 8.86 -2.21
N TYR A 271 4.85 10.14 -1.99
CA TYR A 271 5.56 11.00 -1.04
C TYR A 271 4.74 11.47 0.19
N PHE A 272 3.42 11.26 0.22
CA PHE A 272 2.55 11.69 1.32
C PHE A 272 1.21 10.94 1.28
N LYS A 273 0.58 10.72 2.44
CA LYS A 273 -0.78 10.15 2.50
C LYS A 273 -1.82 11.19 2.13
N SER A 274 -2.90 10.74 1.48
CA SER A 274 -4.05 11.58 1.15
C SER A 274 -5.21 11.38 2.13
N PRO A 275 -6.08 12.39 2.29
CA PRO A 275 -7.29 12.29 3.10
C PRO A 275 -8.38 11.52 2.37
N TYR A 276 -9.14 10.72 3.13
CA TYR A 276 -10.33 10.01 2.69
C TYR A 276 -11.43 10.19 3.73
N LEU A 277 -12.66 10.38 3.26
CA LEU A 277 -13.83 10.26 4.11
C LEU A 277 -14.12 8.77 4.31
N ALA A 278 -14.43 8.37 5.54
CA ALA A 278 -14.78 7.01 5.89
C ALA A 278 -16.22 7.00 6.42
N PHE A 279 -17.09 6.20 5.80
CA PHE A 279 -18.49 6.08 6.20
C PHE A 279 -18.87 4.62 6.46
N GLY A 280 -19.54 4.36 7.59
CA GLY A 280 -19.94 3.01 7.99
C GLY A 280 -20.05 2.84 9.50
N PRO A 281 -19.84 1.61 10.02
CA PRO A 281 -19.57 0.38 9.27
C PRO A 281 -20.83 -0.18 8.60
N PHE A 282 -20.67 -0.94 7.52
CA PHE A 282 -21.74 -1.71 6.89
C PHE A 282 -21.50 -3.21 7.07
N ARG A 283 -22.57 -3.98 7.20
CA ARG A 283 -22.50 -5.43 7.34
C ARG A 283 -23.19 -6.10 6.15
N SER A 284 -22.59 -7.16 5.63
CA SER A 284 -23.18 -7.92 4.52
C SER A 284 -24.52 -8.56 4.90
N GLU A 285 -24.75 -8.76 6.20
CA GLU A 285 -26.02 -9.23 6.75
C GLU A 285 -27.14 -8.18 6.67
N ASP A 286 -26.82 -6.90 6.45
CA ASP A 286 -27.83 -5.83 6.29
C ASP A 286 -28.52 -5.88 4.92
N ASP A 287 -28.07 -6.76 4.02
CA ASP A 287 -28.62 -7.04 2.68
C ASP A 287 -28.96 -5.78 1.88
N ILE A 288 -27.96 -4.92 1.73
CA ILE A 288 -28.07 -3.61 1.08
C ILE A 288 -27.88 -3.76 -0.43
N HIS A 289 -28.88 -3.37 -1.21
CA HIS A 289 -28.83 -3.38 -2.68
C HIS A 289 -29.13 -2.00 -3.25
N ASN A 290 -28.22 -1.49 -4.08
CA ASN A 290 -28.27 -0.21 -4.78
C ASN A 290 -28.76 0.95 -3.89
N ALA A 291 -28.33 0.96 -2.62
CA ALA A 291 -28.78 2.00 -1.71
C ALA A 291 -28.07 3.31 -2.02
N GLU A 292 -28.83 4.39 -2.05
CA GLU A 292 -28.32 5.73 -2.31
C GLU A 292 -27.70 6.33 -1.04
N ILE A 293 -26.46 6.79 -1.19
CA ILE A 293 -25.72 7.57 -0.21
C ILE A 293 -25.42 8.91 -0.86
N VAL A 294 -25.97 9.99 -0.31
CA VAL A 294 -25.74 11.34 -0.82
C VAL A 294 -24.60 11.97 -0.02
N VAL A 295 -23.48 12.23 -0.66
CA VAL A 295 -22.38 13.01 -0.09
C VAL A 295 -22.50 14.46 -0.51
N SER A 296 -22.38 15.38 0.44
CA SER A 296 -22.49 16.82 0.19
C SER A 296 -21.27 17.57 0.71
N TYR A 297 -20.82 18.52 -0.09
CA TYR A 297 -19.77 19.48 0.26
C TYR A 297 -20.17 20.87 -0.23
N ARG A 298 -20.23 21.84 0.71
CA ARG A 298 -20.62 23.24 0.43
C ARG A 298 -21.92 23.38 -0.38
N GLY A 299 -22.89 22.51 -0.13
CA GLY A 299 -24.20 22.52 -0.77
C GLY A 299 -24.26 21.86 -2.15
N LYS A 300 -23.12 21.44 -2.74
CA LYS A 300 -23.10 20.52 -3.87
C LYS A 300 -23.30 19.10 -3.37
N GLU A 301 -23.91 18.24 -4.18
CA GLU A 301 -24.25 16.86 -3.81
C GLU A 301 -23.84 15.88 -4.91
N HIS A 302 -23.35 14.70 -4.51
CA HIS A 302 -23.15 13.55 -5.38
C HIS A 302 -23.82 12.33 -4.76
N THR A 303 -24.39 11.47 -5.60
CA THR A 303 -24.98 10.20 -5.18
C THR A 303 -23.99 9.08 -5.41
N ILE A 304 -23.76 8.29 -4.36
CA ILE A 304 -23.01 7.04 -4.39
C ILE A 304 -24.02 5.91 -4.24
N LEU A 305 -23.95 4.91 -5.13
CA LEU A 305 -24.73 3.69 -5.01
C LEU A 305 -23.91 2.64 -4.28
N LEU A 306 -24.53 1.97 -3.30
CA LEU A 306 -23.89 0.98 -2.45
C LEU A 306 -24.59 -0.38 -2.51
N ASN A 307 -23.79 -1.42 -2.70
CA ASN A 307 -24.17 -2.82 -2.47
C ASN A 307 -23.38 -3.38 -1.30
N CYS A 308 -24.03 -3.98 -0.31
CA CYS A 308 -23.42 -4.72 0.80
C CYS A 308 -24.30 -5.91 1.18
N TYR A 309 -23.97 -7.11 0.70
CA TYR A 309 -24.80 -8.30 0.90
C TYR A 309 -23.96 -9.59 0.90
N LEU A 310 -24.56 -10.70 1.33
CA LEU A 310 -23.98 -12.05 1.17
C LEU A 310 -24.48 -12.68 -0.13
N ASN A 311 -23.58 -13.14 -1.00
CA ASN A 311 -23.98 -13.83 -2.22
C ASN A 311 -24.48 -15.26 -1.95
N GLY A 312 -24.93 -15.97 -2.98
CA GLY A 312 -25.40 -17.36 -2.87
C GLY A 312 -24.36 -18.40 -2.40
N LYS A 313 -23.09 -18.02 -2.27
CA LYS A 313 -22.01 -18.82 -1.68
C LYS A 313 -21.64 -18.39 -0.25
N ASN A 314 -22.43 -17.50 0.34
CA ASN A 314 -22.18 -16.89 1.64
C ASN A 314 -20.88 -16.05 1.68
N GLU A 315 -20.47 -15.50 0.53
CA GLU A 315 -19.33 -14.59 0.44
C GLU A 315 -19.84 -13.14 0.48
N SER A 316 -19.17 -12.29 1.27
CA SER A 316 -19.44 -10.85 1.29
C SER A 316 -19.19 -10.20 -0.08
N VAL A 317 -20.23 -9.59 -0.61
CA VAL A 317 -20.17 -8.67 -1.75
C VAL A 317 -20.29 -7.26 -1.22
N TYR A 318 -19.33 -6.42 -1.58
CA TYR A 318 -19.36 -5.01 -1.21
C TYR A 318 -18.79 -4.14 -2.32
N GLU A 319 -19.63 -3.28 -2.89
CA GLU A 319 -19.33 -2.49 -4.07
C GLU A 319 -19.90 -1.08 -3.90
N ALA A 320 -19.20 -0.08 -4.44
CA ALA A 320 -19.70 1.28 -4.49
C ALA A 320 -19.26 1.97 -5.79
N TRP A 321 -20.10 2.84 -6.33
CA TRP A 321 -19.81 3.65 -7.51
C TRP A 321 -20.63 4.94 -7.51
N LEU A 322 -20.22 5.92 -8.30
CA LEU A 322 -20.99 7.16 -8.49
C LEU A 322 -22.26 6.88 -9.33
N GLY A 323 -23.40 7.43 -8.92
CA GLY A 323 -24.71 7.15 -9.53
C GLY A 323 -24.86 7.65 -10.97
N ASP A 324 -24.02 8.57 -11.42
CA ASP A 324 -23.99 9.13 -12.78
C ASP A 324 -23.03 8.37 -13.73
N GLU A 325 -22.29 7.38 -13.24
CA GLU A 325 -21.37 6.60 -14.07
C GLU A 325 -22.05 5.40 -14.76
N ASN A 326 -21.95 5.34 -16.09
CA ASN A 326 -22.42 4.20 -16.90
C ASN A 326 -21.60 2.93 -16.71
N LYS A 327 -20.46 2.99 -16.02
CA LYS A 327 -19.56 1.85 -15.79
C LYS A 327 -19.18 1.78 -14.32
N LYS A 328 -19.47 0.65 -13.69
CA LYS A 328 -19.02 0.34 -12.32
C LYS A 328 -17.50 0.21 -12.29
N ASN A 329 -16.80 1.26 -11.92
CA ASN A 329 -15.39 1.18 -11.58
C ASN A 329 -15.29 0.87 -10.08
N ILE A 330 -15.00 -0.38 -9.74
CA ILE A 330 -14.94 -0.83 -8.34
C ILE A 330 -13.48 -0.77 -7.89
N PHE A 331 -13.13 0.29 -7.17
CA PHE A 331 -11.85 0.39 -6.47
C PHE A 331 -12.01 -0.03 -5.01
N TYR A 332 -10.92 -0.44 -4.37
CA TYR A 332 -10.89 -0.78 -2.95
C TYR A 332 -9.78 -0.01 -2.25
N PHE A 333 -10.05 0.39 -1.01
CA PHE A 333 -9.08 0.94 -0.08
C PHE A 333 -9.32 0.30 1.28
N ARG A 334 -8.26 -0.28 1.86
CA ARG A 334 -8.35 -1.09 3.08
C ARG A 334 -9.48 -2.14 2.96
N ASN A 335 -10.36 -2.20 3.95
CA ASN A 335 -11.43 -3.19 4.06
C ASN A 335 -12.70 -2.86 3.24
N GLY A 336 -12.69 -1.88 2.32
CA GLY A 336 -13.91 -1.52 1.59
C GLY A 336 -13.69 -0.78 0.27
N PRO A 337 -14.77 -0.49 -0.47
CA PRO A 337 -14.77 0.14 -1.76
C PRO A 337 -14.41 1.61 -1.60
N LEU A 338 -13.72 2.09 -2.61
CA LEU A 338 -13.24 3.43 -2.74
C LEU A 338 -13.97 4.10 -3.89
N VAL A 339 -14.61 5.23 -3.60
CA VAL A 339 -15.23 6.09 -4.63
C VAL A 339 -14.48 7.41 -4.66
N GLU A 340 -14.19 7.90 -5.86
CA GLU A 340 -13.64 9.23 -6.04
C GLU A 340 -14.77 10.22 -6.32
N VAL A 341 -14.76 11.37 -5.65
CA VAL A 341 -15.76 12.43 -5.87
C VAL A 341 -15.02 13.71 -6.19
N ASP A 342 -15.28 14.30 -7.36
CA ASP A 342 -14.62 15.52 -7.80
C ASP A 342 -15.39 16.77 -7.36
N TRP A 343 -14.73 17.58 -6.53
CA TRP A 343 -15.28 18.83 -6.00
C TRP A 343 -14.58 20.08 -6.57
N ARG A 344 -13.64 19.90 -7.50
CA ARG A 344 -12.83 20.99 -8.06
C ARG A 344 -13.63 22.00 -8.88
#